data_AF-A0A353VSZ1-F1
#
_entry.id   AF-A0A353VSZ1-F1
#
_cell.length_a   1.000
_cell.length_b   1.000
_cell.length_c   1.000
_cell.angle_alpha   90.00
_cell.angle_beta   90.00
_cell.angle_gamma   90.00
#
_symmetry.space_group_name_H-M   'P 1'
#
loop_
_entity.id
_entity.type
_entity.pdbx_description
1 polymer ?
#
loop_
_entity_poly.entity_id
_entity_poly.type
_entity_poly.pdbx_seq_one_letter_code
_entity_poly.pdbx_strand_id
1 'polypeptide(L)'
;MDFHSLLAVSPIDGRYAAKTASLRQYFSEFALIRNRVRMEVEYFIALCGIPLPQLADFGEGTGMTRDDLFSRLRRLYQAMTPEDAQKVKDIE
;
A
#
# COMPACT_ATOMS: atom_id res chain seq x y z
N MET A 1 -4.26 8.52 18.78
CA MET A 1 -3.03 9.22 19.19
C MET A 1 -3.34 10.69 19.28
N ASP A 2 -2.68 11.40 20.18
CA ASP A 2 -2.73 12.86 20.25
C ASP A 2 -1.84 13.45 19.14
N PHE A 3 -2.40 14.33 18.31
CA PHE A 3 -1.74 14.92 17.14
C PHE A 3 -1.28 16.36 17.40
N HIS A 4 -1.26 16.82 18.66
CA HIS A 4 -0.76 18.14 18.99
C HIS A 4 0.74 18.27 18.69
N SER A 5 1.08 19.18 17.77
CA SER A 5 2.46 19.46 17.36
C SER A 5 3.38 19.88 18.50
N LEU A 6 2.83 20.44 19.58
CA LEU A 6 3.56 20.82 20.80
C LEU A 6 4.02 19.62 21.64
N LEU A 7 3.39 18.46 21.46
CA LEU A 7 3.73 17.22 22.16
C LEU A 7 4.60 16.28 21.31
N ALA A 8 4.89 16.65 20.06
CA ALA A 8 5.72 15.83 19.17
C ALA A 8 7.15 15.72 19.71
N VAL A 9 7.66 14.49 19.84
CA VAL A 9 9.03 14.20 20.30
C VAL A 9 10.06 14.74 19.29
N SER A 10 9.79 14.59 17.99
CA SER A 10 10.64 15.09 16.91
C SER A 10 10.10 16.41 16.34
N PRO A 11 10.96 17.42 16.11
CA PRO A 11 10.52 18.68 15.51
C PRO A 11 10.07 18.52 14.05
N ILE A 12 10.47 17.43 13.36
CA ILE A 12 10.02 17.11 11.99
C ILE A 12 8.51 16.91 11.93
N ASP A 13 7.92 16.33 12.98
CA ASP A 13 6.47 16.09 13.07
C ASP A 13 5.73 17.16 13.89
N GLY A 14 6.47 18.05 14.56
CA GLY A 14 5.96 19.20 15.31
C GLY A 14 6.27 20.54 14.63
N ARG A 15 7.29 21.26 15.15
CA ARG A 15 7.68 22.62 14.73
C ARG A 15 7.83 22.79 13.21
N TYR A 16 8.30 21.76 12.51
CA TYR A 16 8.59 21.78 11.09
C TYR A 16 7.60 20.94 10.26
N ALA A 17 6.50 20.47 10.83
CA ALA A 17 5.52 19.62 10.16
C ALA A 17 5.04 20.20 8.82
N ALA A 18 4.81 21.51 8.76
CA ALA A 18 4.40 22.18 7.52
C ALA A 18 5.48 22.13 6.43
N LYS A 19 6.77 22.17 6.82
CA LYS A 19 7.91 22.09 5.90
C LYS A 19 8.18 20.66 5.42
N THR A 20 7.77 19.66 6.17
CA THR A 20 8.05 18.24 5.91
C THR A 20 6.80 17.46 5.48
N ALA A 21 5.63 18.12 5.36
CA ALA A 21 4.37 17.47 5.02
C ALA A 21 4.43 16.63 3.73
N SER A 22 5.13 17.10 2.70
CA SER A 22 5.31 16.39 1.42
C SER A 22 6.11 15.09 1.54
N LEU A 23 6.91 14.93 2.60
CA LEU A 23 7.72 13.73 2.86
C LEU A 23 6.90 12.59 3.46
N ARG A 24 5.76 12.90 4.10
CA ARG A 24 4.90 11.90 4.76
C ARG A 24 4.39 10.84 3.78
N GLN A 25 4.17 11.20 2.52
CA GLN A 25 3.72 10.25 1.49
C GLN A 25 4.81 9.24 1.06
N TYR A 26 6.04 9.38 1.55
CA TYR A 26 7.17 8.50 1.21
C TYR A 26 7.81 7.84 2.45
N PHE A 27 7.91 8.56 3.56
CA PHE A 27 8.68 8.12 4.73
C PHE A 27 7.86 7.85 5.99
N SER A 28 6.54 8.04 5.94
CA SER A 28 5.68 7.62 7.06
C SER A 28 5.50 6.10 7.08
N GLU A 29 5.03 5.58 8.20
CA GLU A 29 4.61 4.18 8.33
C GLU A 29 3.51 3.82 7.31
N PHE A 30 2.53 4.71 7.09
CA PHE A 30 1.53 4.56 6.03
C PHE A 30 2.19 4.37 4.66
N ALA A 31 3.17 5.22 4.32
CA ALA A 31 3.88 5.13 3.05
C ALA A 31 4.72 3.86 2.94
N LEU A 32 5.34 3.40 4.03
CA LEU A 32 6.05 2.12 4.08
C LEU A 32 5.10 0.96 3.78
N ILE A 33 3.96 0.89 4.47
CA ILE A 33 2.95 -0.15 4.26
C ILE A 33 2.42 -0.13 2.82
N ARG A 34 2.04 1.04 2.31
CA ARG A 34 1.56 1.20 0.92
C ARG A 34 2.58 0.70 -0.10
N ASN A 35 3.86 1.02 0.10
CA ASN A 35 4.93 0.57 -0.81
C ASN A 35 5.22 -0.93 -0.68
N ARG A 36 5.13 -1.53 0.51
CA ARG A 36 5.22 -2.99 0.70
C ARG A 36 4.11 -3.70 -0.06
N VAL A 37 2.85 -3.26 0.11
CA VAL A 37 1.71 -3.83 -0.63
C VAL A 37 1.87 -3.66 -2.14
N ARG A 38 2.35 -2.50 -2.60
CA ARG A 38 2.67 -2.30 -4.02
C ARG A 38 3.65 -3.34 -4.55
N MET A 39 4.76 -3.57 -3.82
CA MET A 39 5.78 -4.52 -4.25
C MET A 39 5.24 -5.94 -4.34
N GLU A 40 4.51 -6.40 -3.31
CA GLU A 40 3.92 -7.75 -3.31
C GLU A 40 2.88 -7.93 -4.42
N VAL A 41 2.04 -6.92 -4.66
CA VAL A 41 1.04 -6.93 -5.75
C VAL A 41 1.72 -6.99 -7.11
N GLU A 42 2.69 -6.12 -7.38
CA GLU A 42 3.38 -6.10 -8.68
C GLU A 42 4.23 -7.35 -8.88
N TYR A 43 4.81 -7.91 -7.80
CA TYR A 43 5.51 -9.20 -7.85
C TYR A 43 4.56 -10.33 -8.26
N PHE A 44 3.39 -10.43 -7.63
CA PHE A 44 2.38 -11.42 -8.00
C PHE A 44 1.89 -11.25 -9.45
N ILE A 45 1.64 -10.01 -9.90
CA ILE A 45 1.27 -9.73 -11.29
C ILE A 45 2.39 -10.17 -12.26
N ALA A 46 3.66 -9.92 -11.91
CA ALA A 46 4.79 -10.35 -12.71
C ALA A 46 4.88 -11.89 -12.80
N LEU A 47 4.62 -12.61 -11.70
CA LEU A 47 4.53 -14.08 -11.69
C LEU A 47 3.40 -14.59 -12.61
N CYS A 48 2.27 -13.90 -12.64
CA CYS A 48 1.18 -14.19 -13.57
C CYS A 48 1.56 -13.94 -15.04
N GLY A 49 2.64 -13.21 -15.33
CA GLY A 49 3.14 -12.96 -16.68
C GLY A 49 4.09 -14.03 -17.22
N ILE A 50 4.54 -14.95 -16.36
CA ILE A 50 5.36 -16.11 -16.76
C ILE A 50 4.50 -17.39 -16.74
N PRO A 51 4.82 -18.41 -17.55
CA PRO A 51 3.99 -19.62 -17.68
C PRO A 51 4.18 -20.57 -16.49
N LEU A 52 3.81 -20.11 -15.30
CA LEU A 52 3.77 -20.93 -14.09
C LEU A 52 2.50 -21.79 -14.08
N PRO A 53 2.62 -23.13 -14.02
CA PRO A 53 1.46 -24.02 -14.03
C PRO A 53 0.45 -23.71 -12.92
N GLN A 54 0.90 -23.27 -11.75
CA GLN A 54 0.07 -22.94 -10.59
C GLN A 54 -0.74 -21.64 -10.74
N LEU A 55 -0.44 -20.82 -11.75
CA LEU A 55 -1.12 -19.54 -12.03
C LEU A 55 -1.76 -19.51 -13.43
N ALA A 56 -1.78 -20.66 -14.10
CA ALA A 56 -2.33 -20.80 -15.46
C ALA A 56 -3.83 -20.49 -15.48
N ASP A 57 -4.55 -20.94 -14.45
CA ASP A 57 -5.99 -20.77 -14.26
C ASP A 57 -6.34 -19.50 -13.46
N PHE A 58 -5.36 -18.63 -13.15
CA PHE A 58 -5.64 -17.40 -12.41
C PHE A 58 -6.66 -16.53 -13.15
N GLY A 59 -7.82 -16.35 -12.52
CA GLY A 59 -8.95 -15.59 -13.04
C GLY A 59 -10.07 -16.43 -13.66
N GLU A 60 -9.86 -17.74 -13.86
CA GLU A 60 -10.91 -18.64 -14.31
C GLU A 60 -12.09 -18.69 -13.32
N GLY A 61 -13.32 -18.75 -13.83
CA GLY A 61 -14.54 -18.78 -13.01
C GLY A 61 -14.92 -17.44 -12.35
N THR A 62 -14.09 -16.41 -12.41
CA THR A 62 -14.38 -15.08 -11.81
C THR A 62 -15.31 -14.22 -12.65
N GLY A 63 -15.49 -14.55 -13.94
CA GLY A 63 -16.22 -13.73 -14.91
C GLY A 63 -15.51 -12.42 -15.30
N MET A 64 -14.24 -12.25 -14.92
CA MET A 64 -13.42 -11.07 -15.20
C MET A 64 -12.22 -11.43 -16.06
N THR A 65 -11.71 -10.47 -16.82
CA THR A 65 -10.44 -10.66 -17.53
C THR A 65 -9.27 -10.59 -16.55
N ARG A 66 -8.10 -11.12 -16.93
CA ARG A 66 -6.87 -10.98 -16.12
C ARG A 66 -6.52 -9.51 -15.90
N ASP A 67 -6.75 -8.65 -16.90
CA ASP A 67 -6.49 -7.22 -16.79
C ASP A 67 -7.42 -6.52 -15.79
N ASP A 68 -8.68 -6.93 -15.71
CA ASP A 68 -9.62 -6.45 -14.69
C ASP A 68 -9.15 -6.84 -13.28
N LEU A 69 -8.69 -8.08 -13.13
CA LEU A 69 -8.15 -8.59 -11.86
C LEU A 69 -6.87 -7.85 -11.46
N PHE A 70 -5.94 -7.63 -12.39
CA PHE A 70 -4.73 -6.86 -12.14
C PHE A 70 -5.06 -5.42 -11.76
N SER A 71 -6.03 -4.80 -12.42
CA SER A 71 -6.49 -3.45 -12.08
C SER A 71 -7.09 -3.40 -10.66
N ARG A 72 -7.87 -4.42 -10.27
CA ARG A 72 -8.39 -4.56 -8.91
C ARG A 72 -7.28 -4.72 -7.87
N LEU A 73 -6.28 -5.56 -8.16
CA LEU A 73 -5.13 -5.74 -7.27
C LEU A 73 -4.32 -4.45 -7.12
N ARG A 74 -4.05 -3.73 -8.21
CA ARG A 74 -3.33 -2.44 -8.17
C ARG A 74 -4.06 -1.39 -7.37
N ARG A 75 -5.40 -1.42 -7.36
CA ARG A 75 -6.21 -0.51 -6.56
C ARG A 75 -5.90 -0.60 -5.06
N LEU A 76 -5.45 -1.76 -4.57
CA LEU A 76 -5.10 -1.96 -3.15
C LEU A 76 -4.03 -0.99 -2.65
N TYR A 77 -3.04 -0.64 -3.49
CA TYR A 77 -2.01 0.34 -3.11
C TYR A 77 -2.25 1.73 -3.72
N GLN A 78 -2.96 1.82 -4.86
CA GLN A 78 -3.24 3.11 -5.52
C GLN A 78 -4.27 3.95 -4.76
N ALA A 79 -5.27 3.30 -4.15
CA ALA A 79 -6.36 3.95 -3.45
C ALA A 79 -6.36 3.63 -1.94
N MET A 80 -5.21 3.24 -1.39
CA MET A 80 -5.05 2.88 0.02
C MET A 80 -5.34 4.08 0.93
N THR A 81 -6.16 3.86 1.96
CA THR A 81 -6.43 4.86 3.00
C THR A 81 -5.64 4.56 4.28
N PRO A 82 -5.50 5.53 5.21
CA PRO A 82 -4.90 5.28 6.52
C PRO A 82 -5.57 4.14 7.30
N GLU A 83 -6.89 3.99 7.16
CA GLU A 83 -7.65 2.90 7.78
C GLU A 83 -7.26 1.53 7.20
N ASP A 84 -6.97 1.44 5.90
CA ASP A 84 -6.46 0.20 5.31
C ASP A 84 -5.06 -0.13 5.83
N ALA A 85 -4.18 0.87 5.97
CA ALA A 85 -2.86 0.67 6.57
C ALA A 85 -2.95 0.25 8.04
N GLN A 86 -3.94 0.76 8.79
CA GLN A 86 -4.18 0.34 10.17
C GLN A 86 -4.56 -1.14 10.25
N LYS A 87 -5.39 -1.66 9.33
CA LYS A 87 -5.70 -3.10 9.27
C LYS A 87 -4.46 -3.97 9.11
N VAL A 88 -3.47 -3.51 8.32
CA VAL A 88 -2.18 -4.20 8.15
C VAL A 88 -1.39 -4.18 9.47
N LYS A 89 -1.45 -3.08 10.20
CA LYS A 89 -0.79 -2.94 11.49
C LYS A 89 -1.44 -3.79 12.59
N ASP A 90 -2.74 -4.01 12.51
CA ASP A 90 -3.48 -4.82 13.49
C ASP A 90 -3.16 -6.33 13.42
N ILE A 91 -2.51 -6.78 12.34
CA ILE A 91 -2.11 -8.19 12.12
C ILE A 91 -0.59 -8.43 12.26
N GLU A 92 0.18 -7.39 12.57
CA GLU A 92 1.62 -7.46 12.85
C GLU A 92 1.90 -7.97 14.27
#